data_AF-A0A9W9VM05-F1
#
_entry.id   AF-A0A9W9VM05-F1
#
_cell.length_a   1.000
_cell.length_b   1.000
_cell.length_c   1.000
_cell.angle_alpha   90.00
_cell.angle_beta   90.00
_cell.angle_gamma   90.00
#
_symmetry.space_group_name_H-M   'P 1'
#
loop_
_entity.id
_entity.type
_entity.pdbx_description
1 polymer ?
#
loop_
_entity_poly.entity_id
_entity_poly.type
_entity_poly.pdbx_seq_one_letter_code
_entity_poly.pdbx_strand_id
1 'polypeptide(L)' 'MCSIYIFEYACGCKHQEQGVVACVHQGTSRCPGVKEQPRKRDNAQCTRHGN' A
#
# COMPACT_ATOMS: atom_id res chain seq x y z
N MET A 1 10.07 9.72 3.41
CA MET A 1 9.28 9.24 2.25
C MET A 1 7.93 8.79 2.72
N CYS A 2 6.84 9.43 2.28
CA CYS A 2 5.51 8.91 2.54
C CYS A 2 5.32 7.64 1.70
N SER A 3 4.76 6.58 2.27
CA SER A 3 4.63 5.29 1.56
C SER A 3 3.19 4.81 1.61
N ILE A 4 2.69 4.28 0.49
CA ILE A 4 1.40 3.57 0.45
C ILE A 4 1.69 2.11 0.23
N TYR A 5 1.13 1.25 1.08
CA TYR A 5 1.22 -0.19 0.89
C TYR A 5 0.02 -0.67 0.08
N ILE A 6 0.30 -1.15 -1.13
CA ILE A 6 -0.70 -1.76 -2.01
C ILE A 6 -0.45 -3.25 -1.98
N PHE A 7 -1.42 -4.03 -1.50
CA PHE A 7 -1.32 -5.48 -1.49
C PHE A 7 -1.90 -6.05 -2.77
N GLU A 8 -1.11 -6.84 -3.48
CA GLU A 8 -1.55 -7.63 -4.63
C GLU A 8 -1.78 -9.07 -4.16
N TYR A 9 -3.03 -9.51 -4.22
CA TYR A 9 -3.44 -10.86 -3.85
C TYR A 9 -3.28 -11.80 -5.04
N ALA A 10 -3.16 -13.11 -4.77
CA ALA A 10 -3.03 -14.14 -5.81
C ALA A 10 -4.17 -14.14 -6.84
N CYS A 11 -5.38 -13.69 -6.47
CA CYS A 11 -6.51 -13.51 -7.38
C CYS A 11 -6.38 -12.28 -8.33
N GLY A 12 -5.26 -11.55 -8.29
CA GLY A 12 -5.02 -10.34 -9.07
C GLY A 12 -5.62 -9.06 -8.48
N CYS A 13 -6.33 -9.14 -7.35
CA CYS A 13 -6.84 -7.95 -6.68
C CYS A 13 -5.72 -7.10 -6.07
N LYS A 14 -5.85 -5.78 -6.20
CA LYS A 14 -5.03 -4.81 -5.50
C LYS A 14 -5.87 -4.11 -4.44
N HIS A 15 -5.42 -4.15 -3.20
CA HIS A 15 -6.07 -3.47 -2.09
C HIS A 15 -5.08 -2.63 -1.30
N GLN A 16 -5.47 -1.41 -0.98
CA GLN A 16 -4.73 -0.56 -0.07
C GLN A 16 -5.23 -0.85 1.36
N GLU A 17 -4.49 -1.63 2.14
CA GLU A 17 -4.90 -1.96 3.52
C GLU A 17 -4.74 -0.78 4.48
N GLN A 18 -3.79 0.12 4.20
CA GLN A 18 -3.50 1.24 5.08
C GLN A 18 -3.37 2.52 4.25
N GLY A 19 -3.87 3.62 4.81
CA GLY A 19 -3.73 4.96 4.23
C GLY A 19 -2.27 5.32 3.95
N VAL A 20 -2.04 6.53 3.45
CA VAL A 20 -0.68 7.01 3.24
C VAL A 20 0.05 7.01 4.60
N VAL A 21 1.10 6.20 4.72
CA VAL A 21 2.00 6.25 5.87
C VAL A 21 2.80 7.54 5.73
N ALA A 22 2.42 8.52 6.55
CA ALA A 22 3.08 9.80 6.63
C ALA A 22 4.55 9.61 7.01
N CYS A 23 5.43 10.33 6.32
CA CYS A 23 6.82 10.42 6.75
C CYS A 23 7.05 11.64 7.61
N VAL A 24 8.18 11.65 8.31
CA VAL A 24 8.62 12.78 9.16
C VAL A 24 8.73 14.12 8.40
N HIS A 25 8.79 14.09 7.07
CA HIS A 25 8.84 15.28 6.22
C HIS A 25 7.50 15.64 5.57
N GLN A 26 6.40 14.97 5.90
CA GLN A 26 5.07 15.29 5.38
C GLN A 26 4.74 16.78 5.61
N GLY A 27 4.31 17.47 4.56
CA GLY A 27 4.00 18.92 4.63
C GLY A 27 5.21 19.84 4.52
N THR A 28 6.42 19.31 4.40
CA THR A 28 7.65 20.10 4.18
C THR A 28 8.13 20.00 2.72
N SER A 29 8.88 20.99 2.25
CA SER A 29 9.51 21.00 0.92
C SER A 29 10.52 19.86 0.70
N ARG A 30 10.93 19.17 1.77
CA ARG A 30 11.82 17.99 1.73
C ARG A 30 11.05 16.68 1.61
N CYS A 31 9.73 16.71 1.51
CA CYS A 31 8.94 15.50 1.26
C CYS A 31 9.13 15.06 -0.19
N PRO A 32 9.75 13.89 -0.47
CA PRO A 32 9.88 13.38 -1.84
C PRO A 32 8.55 12.85 -2.42
N GLY A 33 7.41 13.19 -1.81
CA GLY A 33 6.10 12.71 -2.19
C GLY A 33 5.74 11.35 -1.62
N VAL A 34 4.64 10.81 -2.14
CA VAL A 34 4.08 9.52 -1.77
C VAL A 34 4.52 8.48 -2.80
N LYS A 35 5.16 7.40 -2.35
CA LYS A 35 5.57 6.30 -3.23
C LYS A 35 4.72 5.06 -2.97
N GLU A 36 4.21 4.47 -4.03
CA GLU A 36 3.50 3.20 -3.99
C GLU A 36 4.50 2.06 -3.79
N GLN A 37 4.24 1.22 -2.80
CA GLN A 37 5.00 0.00 -2.54
C GLN A 37 4.07 -1.20 -2.72
N PRO A 38 4.02 -1.80 -3.92
CA PRO A 38 3.27 -3.02 -4.14
C PRO A 38 3.92 -4.16 -3.36
N ARG A 39 3.12 -4.85 -2.55
CA ARG A 39 3.51 -6.05 -1.80
C ARG A 39 2.63 -7.20 -2.26
N LYS A 40 3.25 -8.30 -2.69
CA LYS A 40 2.50 -9.51 -3.00
C LYS A 40 2.09 -10.21 -1.71
N ARG A 41 0.83 -10.62 -1.63
CA ARG A 41 0.26 -11.46 -0.58
C ARG A 41 -0.22 -12.74 -1.26
N ASP A 42 0.73 -13.64 -1.54
CA ASP A 42 0.46 -14.91 -2.22
C ASP A 42 -0.34 -15.90 -1.35
N ASN A 43 -0.31 -15.74 -0.02
CA ASN A 43 -1.01 -16.62 0.95
C ASN A 43 -2.14 -15.93 1.73
N ALA A 44 -2.56 -14.73 1.33
CA ALA A 44 -3.69 -14.07 1.99
C ALA A 44 -4.95 -14.19 1.13
N GLN A 45 -6.07 -14.52 1.77
CA GLN A 45 -7.37 -14.45 1.11
C GLN A 45 -7.71 -12.99 0.83
N CYS A 46 -8.08 -12.69 -0.41
CA CYS A 46 -8.59 -11.38 -0.75
C CYS A 46 -9.97 -11.22 -0.12
N THR A 47 -10.19 -10.18 0.68
CA THR A 47 -11.50 -9.86 1.30
C THR A 47 -12.61 -9.66 0.28
N ARG A 48 -12.28 -9.38 -0.99
CA ARG A 48 -13.23 -9.20 -2.09
C ARG A 48 -13.65 -10.50 -2.77
N HIS A 49 -12.81 -11.52 -2.71
CA HIS A 49 -13.05 -12.84 -3.31
C HIS A 49 -13.05 -13.94 -2.26
N GLY A 50 -13.31 -13.56 -1.00
CA GLY A 50 -13.24 -14.45 0.16
C GLY A 50 -14.07 -15.72 -0.08
N ASN A 51 -13.34 -16.82 -0.21
CA ASN A 51 -13.79 -18.18 0.03
C ASN A 51 -12.63 -18.88 0.73
#